data_AF-A0A840GDW8-F1
#
_entry.id   AF-A0A840GDW8-F1
#
_cell.length_a   1.000
_cell.length_b   1.000
_cell.length_c   1.000
_cell.angle_alpha   90.00
_cell.angle_beta   90.00
_cell.angle_gamma   90.00
#
_symmetry.space_group_name_H-M   'P 1'
#
loop_
_entity.id
_entity.type
_entity.pdbx_description
1 polymer ?
#
loop_
_entity_poly.entity_id
_entity_poly.type
_entity_poly.pdbx_seq_one_letter_code
_entity_poly.pdbx_strand_id
1 'polypeptide(L)'
;MLDRGEAYIGRTLDDLRTVFADHELIASLGCESVLNIPVRWRGRTLGSLNLLHEAGWYGADDAAACLPFAQLALPALLTQS
;
A
#
# COMPACT_ATOMS: atom_id res chain seq x y z
N MET A 1 1.21 -7.57 8.36
CA MET A 1 1.82 -7.48 7.00
C MET A 1 2.98 -6.49 6.97
N LEU A 2 2.83 -5.28 7.55
CA LEU A 2 3.88 -4.25 7.61
C LEU A 2 5.21 -4.75 8.22
N ASP A 3 5.18 -5.67 9.17
CA ASP A 3 6.39 -6.16 9.88
C ASP A 3 7.33 -6.99 8.99
N ARG A 4 6.81 -7.67 7.96
CA ARG A 4 7.62 -8.49 7.05
C ARG A 4 8.34 -7.67 5.99
N GLY A 5 7.85 -6.46 5.71
CA GLY A 5 8.44 -5.62 4.66
C GLY A 5 8.14 -6.09 3.25
N GLU A 6 7.07 -6.84 3.07
CA GLU A 6 6.60 -7.33 1.78
C GLU A 6 5.47 -6.44 1.25
N ALA A 7 5.42 -6.27 -0.07
CA ALA A 7 4.29 -5.61 -0.71
C ALA A 7 3.04 -6.49 -0.62
N TYR A 8 1.88 -5.86 -0.52
CA TYR A 8 0.59 -6.53 -0.49
C TYR A 8 -0.29 -6.03 -1.63
N ILE A 9 -1.00 -6.95 -2.28
CA ILE A 9 -2.00 -6.64 -3.30
C ILE A 9 -3.33 -7.24 -2.86
N GLY A 10 -4.31 -6.38 -2.58
CA GLY A 10 -5.72 -6.75 -2.51
C GLY A 10 -6.37 -6.41 -3.85
N ARG A 11 -6.98 -7.39 -4.51
CA ARG A 11 -7.50 -7.23 -5.88
C ARG A 11 -8.99 -6.88 -5.91
N THR A 12 -9.66 -7.02 -4.77
CA THR A 12 -11.12 -6.91 -4.67
C THR A 12 -11.56 -6.07 -3.49
N LEU A 13 -12.80 -5.61 -3.52
CA LEU A 13 -13.39 -4.87 -2.41
C LEU A 13 -13.39 -5.71 -1.11
N ASP A 14 -13.54 -7.03 -1.23
CA ASP A 14 -13.46 -7.94 -0.10
C ASP A 14 -12.06 -7.96 0.52
N ASP A 15 -11.01 -8.00 -0.31
CA ASP A 15 -9.63 -7.85 0.17
C ASP A 15 -9.43 -6.51 0.88
N LEU A 16 -10.01 -5.43 0.34
CA LEU A 16 -9.95 -4.08 0.92
C LEU A 16 -10.54 -4.03 2.35
N ARG A 17 -11.67 -4.70 2.57
CA ARG A 17 -12.35 -4.79 3.88
C ARG A 17 -11.47 -5.39 4.95
N THR A 18 -10.58 -6.32 4.57
CA THR A 18 -9.67 -6.97 5.52
C THR A 18 -8.50 -6.09 5.95
N VAL A 19 -8.20 -5.03 5.19
CA VAL A 19 -7.00 -4.19 5.37
C VAL A 19 -7.33 -2.77 5.82
N PHE A 20 -8.49 -2.24 5.44
CA PHE A 20 -8.93 -0.90 5.83
C PHE A 20 -10.22 -0.93 6.64
N ALA A 21 -10.18 -0.33 7.83
CA ALA A 21 -11.38 -0.09 8.62
C ALA A 21 -12.37 0.82 7.87
N ASP A 22 -11.86 1.82 7.14
CA ASP A 22 -12.66 2.81 6.39
C ASP A 22 -13.01 2.34 4.96
N HIS A 23 -13.12 1.03 4.74
CA HIS A 23 -13.37 0.46 3.41
C HIS A 23 -14.68 0.97 2.76
N GLU A 24 -15.68 1.35 3.54
CA GLU A 24 -16.92 1.94 3.01
C GLU A 24 -16.67 3.31 2.36
N LEU A 25 -15.85 4.16 3.00
CA LEU A 25 -15.44 5.44 2.43
C LEU A 25 -14.61 5.22 1.16
N ILE A 26 -13.66 4.30 1.21
CA ILE A 26 -12.81 3.97 0.05
C ILE A 26 -13.66 3.48 -1.13
N ALA A 27 -14.64 2.60 -0.88
CA ALA A 27 -15.58 2.15 -1.90
C ALA A 27 -16.42 3.30 -2.47
N SER A 28 -16.84 4.24 -1.61
CA SER A 28 -17.59 5.43 -2.07
C SER A 28 -16.78 6.35 -2.99
N LEU A 29 -15.44 6.27 -2.94
CA LEU A 29 -14.53 6.98 -3.84
C LEU A 29 -14.24 6.21 -5.14
N GLY A 30 -14.90 5.06 -5.36
CA GLY A 30 -14.73 4.21 -6.55
C GLY A 30 -13.52 3.28 -6.49
N CYS A 31 -12.93 3.09 -5.31
CA CYS A 31 -11.77 2.23 -5.13
C CYS A 31 -12.17 0.86 -4.56
N GLU A 32 -11.71 -0.19 -5.22
CA GLU A 32 -12.03 -1.58 -4.90
C GLU A 32 -10.79 -2.49 -4.90
N SER A 33 -9.59 -1.95 -5.11
CA SER A 33 -8.33 -2.68 -4.98
C SER A 33 -7.25 -1.81 -4.34
N VAL A 34 -6.20 -2.45 -3.85
CA VAL A 34 -5.08 -1.77 -3.21
C VAL A 34 -3.75 -2.46 -3.48
N LEU A 35 -2.72 -1.65 -3.70
CA LEU A 35 -1.31 -2.02 -3.58
C LEU A 35 -0.69 -1.29 -2.38
N ASN A 36 -0.23 -2.03 -1.37
CA ASN A 36 0.51 -1.48 -0.24
C ASN A 36 1.99 -1.82 -0.39
N ILE A 37 2.83 -0.78 -0.46
CA ILE A 37 4.27 -0.90 -0.58
C ILE A 37 4.92 -0.41 0.72
N PRO A 38 5.72 -1.24 1.41
CA PRO A 38 6.34 -0.82 2.65
C PRO A 38 7.47 0.18 2.40
N VAL A 39 7.47 1.28 3.16
CA VAL A 39 8.60 2.21 3.21
C VAL A 39 9.58 1.70 4.26
N ARG A 40 10.75 1.26 3.83
CA ARG A 40 11.74 0.58 4.67
C ARG A 40 13.02 1.38 4.83
N TRP A 41 13.56 1.41 6.05
CA TRP A 41 14.84 2.02 6.38
C TRP A 41 15.58 1.21 7.43
N ARG A 42 16.86 0.91 7.19
CA ARG A 42 17.73 0.16 8.12
C ARG A 42 17.07 -1.13 8.64
N GLY A 43 16.44 -1.91 7.76
CA GLY A 43 15.79 -3.17 8.09
C GLY A 43 14.42 -3.07 8.77
N ARG A 44 13.92 -1.85 9.03
CA ARG A 44 12.62 -1.60 9.67
C ARG A 44 11.62 -1.03 8.66
N THR A 45 10.34 -1.39 8.79
CA THR A 45 9.25 -0.69 8.10
C THR A 45 8.88 0.54 8.92
N LEU A 46 8.95 1.72 8.30
CA LEU A 46 8.58 3.00 8.93
C LEU A 46 7.14 3.42 8.60
N GLY A 47 6.58 2.86 7.52
CA GLY A 47 5.20 3.13 7.07
C GLY A 47 4.91 2.37 5.77
N SER A 48 3.84 2.76 5.09
CA SER A 48 3.50 2.24 3.77
C SER A 48 3.04 3.34 2.83
N LEU A 49 3.34 3.16 1.55
CA LEU A 49 2.71 3.86 0.44
C LEU A 49 1.55 2.99 -0.05
N ASN A 50 0.33 3.53 -0.01
CA ASN A 50 -0.88 2.81 -0.38
C ASN A 50 -1.45 3.42 -1.67
N LEU A 51 -1.61 2.61 -2.71
CA LEU A 51 -2.22 2.99 -3.99
C LEU A 51 -3.56 2.28 -4.12
N LEU A 52 -4.62 3.02 -4.41
CA LEU A 52 -5.99 2.53 -4.51
C LEU A 52 -6.52 2.74 -5.92
N HIS A 53 -7.31 1.79 -6.41
CA HIS A 53 -7.94 1.85 -7.73
C HIS A 53 -9.18 0.94 -7.79
N GLU A 54 -9.85 0.89 -8.93
CA GLU A 54 -10.88 -0.11 -9.29
C GLU A 54 -10.40 -1.56 -9.11
N ALA A 55 -11.34 -2.51 -9.04
CA ALA A 55 -11.03 -3.93 -8.84
C ALA A 55 -10.12 -4.51 -9.94
N GLY A 56 -9.20 -5.38 -9.53
CA GLY A 56 -8.31 -6.10 -10.45
C GLY A 56 -7.22 -5.25 -11.11
N TRP A 57 -7.06 -3.98 -10.73
CA TRP A 57 -6.11 -3.07 -11.38
C TRP A 57 -4.65 -3.46 -11.20
N TYR A 58 -4.26 -3.92 -10.01
CA TYR A 58 -2.86 -4.19 -9.67
C TYR A 58 -2.46 -5.67 -9.89
N GLY A 59 -1.32 -5.85 -10.56
CA GLY A 59 -0.62 -7.10 -10.77
C GLY A 59 0.71 -7.19 -10.03
N ALA A 60 1.40 -8.34 -10.18
CA ALA A 60 2.69 -8.57 -9.52
C ALA A 60 3.79 -7.61 -10.03
N ASP A 61 3.74 -7.25 -11.31
CA ASP A 61 4.72 -6.35 -11.92
C ASP A 61 4.59 -4.92 -11.39
N ASP A 62 3.38 -4.48 -11.02
CA ASP A 62 3.15 -3.15 -10.43
C ASP A 62 3.82 -3.03 -9.06
N ALA A 63 3.79 -4.08 -8.24
CA ALA A 63 4.46 -4.06 -6.94
C ALA A 63 5.96 -3.81 -7.10
N ALA A 64 6.61 -4.47 -8.07
CA ALA A 64 8.02 -4.25 -8.37
C ALA A 64 8.28 -2.84 -8.91
N ALA A 65 7.43 -2.36 -9.82
CA ALA A 65 7.52 -1.02 -10.39
C ALA A 65 7.33 0.08 -9.34
N CYS A 66 6.55 -0.16 -8.29
CA CYS A 66 6.25 0.85 -7.28
C CYS A 66 7.21 0.91 -6.09
N LEU A 67 8.11 -0.08 -5.92
CA LEU A 67 9.12 -0.08 -4.86
C LEU A 67 9.97 1.22 -4.80
N PRO A 68 10.45 1.78 -5.93
CA PRO A 68 11.20 3.03 -5.91
C PRO A 68 10.39 4.22 -5.38
N PHE A 69 9.09 4.31 -5.70
CA PHE A 69 8.25 5.42 -5.25
C PHE A 69 8.03 5.40 -3.73
N ALA A 70 7.92 4.21 -3.12
CA ALA A 70 7.86 4.09 -1.67
C ALA A 70 9.13 4.66 -1.00
N GLN A 71 10.30 4.49 -1.62
CA GLN A 71 11.54 5.05 -1.08
C GLN A 71 11.65 6.57 -1.24
N LEU A 72 10.95 7.17 -2.21
CA LEU A 72 10.87 8.64 -2.32
C LEU A 72 10.08 9.26 -1.16
N ALA A 73 9.18 8.51 -0.51
CA ALA A 73 8.45 8.98 0.67
C ALA A 73 9.29 8.90 1.97
N LEU A 74 10.44 8.22 1.95
CA LEU A 74 11.26 8.00 3.14
C LEU A 74 11.67 9.28 3.87
N PRO A 75 12.14 10.36 3.20
CA PRO A 75 12.55 11.58 3.90
C PRO A 75 11.43 12.18 4.77
N ALA A 76 10.18 12.16 4.30
CA ALA A 76 9.03 12.68 5.04
C ALA A 76 8.70 11.87 6.31
N LEU A 77 9.07 10.58 6.33
CA LEU A 77 8.91 9.71 7.50
C LEU A 77 10.06 9.84 8.50
N LEU A 78 11.26 10.20 8.03
CA LEU A 78 12.43 10.43 8.90
C LEU A 78 12.42 11.78 9.61
N THR A 79 11.73 12.78 9.06
CA THR A 79 11.59 14.10 9.68
C THR A 79 10.56 14.14 10.82
N GLN A 80 9.81 13.05 11.01
CA GLN A 80 8.79 12.92 12.05
C GLN A 80 9.28 12.10 13.27
N SER A 81 10.57 11.76 13.33
CA SER A 81 11.19 10.97 14.41
C SER A 81 12.21 11.74 15.22
#